data_AF-A0A1G7R7G5-F1
#
_entry.id   AF-A0A1G7R7G5-F1
#
_cell.length_a   1.000
_cell.length_b   1.000
_cell.length_c   1.000
_cell.angle_alpha   90.00
_cell.angle_beta   90.00
_cell.angle_gamma   90.00
#
_symmetry.space_group_name_H-M   'P 1'
#
loop_
_entity.id
_entity.type
_entity.pdbx_description
1 polymer ?
#
loop_
_entity_poly.entity_id
_entity_poly.type
_entity_poly.pdbx_seq_one_letter_code
_entity_poly.pdbx_strand_id
1 'polypeptide(L)'
;MRLAHHLVRRSSGLYAFRLVVPADLRAAVGLGVVKRSLGTRDIALAKLYAYALGTRYAAAFAMLRGSAMPKAPDVDRLLAGMDPAAIRRLEIDTVDPRTLQPLRVKTDGSAGDNAAALEALRVIFASPLPAVPAATPPPQATGPSLKVAIKTYGETEGRGMKADTWDARRRALQSFADYLNEATPVGVISRAKASEWTDALLRDGKSKQTVRNYVTHTAALFDSLVQKGQAQSNPVAGLIKIKTREKKARRQEGFGWEPFDEATLRRIYDPESLAKARTDHVRWGAVIGLYTGARVGEVAQLALRDFEIVGGLQCVRIQAELDGQRVKSDAGHRLLPLHPDLLELGLMDRVERLRAAGEEWLFPGLKLDGAAGVGNALSKGFSYYLKNLGVKPRRMNGRVGFHSLRKNVTQQLQASAVTEERRRAYMGHEPGEDTHAVVYMRPWNPPELTAVTDGLAWRQLIDLTGLRHELLAKG
;
A
#
# COMPACT_ATOMS: atom_id res chain seq x y z
N MET A 1 -15.79 10.17 -5.82
CA MET A 1 -15.22 11.53 -5.99
C MET A 1 -14.91 12.06 -4.59
N ARG A 2 -13.69 12.54 -4.31
CA ARG A 2 -13.41 13.21 -3.02
C ARG A 2 -14.20 14.53 -3.06
N LEU A 3 -15.12 14.74 -2.12
CA LEU A 3 -15.85 16.01 -2.03
C LEU A 3 -14.85 17.13 -1.76
N ALA A 4 -15.03 18.29 -2.39
CA ALA A 4 -14.21 19.46 -2.11
C ALA A 4 -14.29 19.79 -0.60
N HIS A 5 -13.23 20.32 -0.01
CA HIS A 5 -13.11 20.55 1.45
C HIS A 5 -14.24 21.39 2.06
N HIS A 6 -14.96 22.15 1.22
CA HIS A 6 -16.09 22.98 1.59
C HIS A 6 -17.47 22.33 1.42
N LEU A 7 -17.55 21.03 1.09
CA LEU A 7 -18.78 20.34 0.72
C LEU A 7 -19.00 19.06 1.52
N VAL A 8 -20.09 19.00 2.28
CA VAL A 8 -20.43 17.91 3.19
C VAL A 8 -21.77 17.30 2.76
N ARG A 9 -21.85 15.98 2.64
CA ARG A 9 -23.12 15.28 2.38
C ARG A 9 -23.79 14.94 3.69
N ARG A 10 -25.05 15.33 3.87
CA ARG A 10 -25.87 14.99 5.06
C ARG A 10 -26.48 13.59 4.92
N SER A 11 -26.91 13.02 6.04
CA SER A 11 -27.64 11.74 6.09
C SER A 11 -28.92 11.75 5.24
N SER A 12 -29.56 12.91 5.08
CA SER A 12 -30.73 13.14 4.21
C SER A 12 -30.43 13.14 2.69
N GLY A 13 -29.16 12.95 2.30
CA GLY A 13 -28.71 12.97 0.91
C GLY A 13 -28.47 14.36 0.33
N LEU A 14 -28.87 15.42 1.02
CA LEU A 14 -28.62 16.81 0.64
C LEU A 14 -27.15 17.21 0.88
N TYR A 15 -26.63 18.05 0.01
CA TYR A 15 -25.31 18.66 0.19
C TYR A 15 -25.39 19.92 1.06
N ALA A 16 -24.33 20.16 1.82
CA ALA A 16 -24.16 21.34 2.67
C ALA A 16 -22.78 21.94 2.45
N PHE A 17 -22.72 23.26 2.43
CA PHE A 17 -21.50 24.05 2.46
C PHE A 17 -20.95 24.07 3.88
N ARG A 18 -19.63 23.86 4.03
CA ARG A 18 -18.89 23.99 5.29
C ARG A 18 -17.67 24.86 5.09
N LEU A 19 -17.58 25.97 5.79
CA LEU A 19 -16.41 26.84 5.78
C LEU A 19 -15.90 27.07 7.20
N VAL A 20 -14.60 26.88 7.41
CA VAL A 20 -13.97 27.23 8.69
C VAL A 20 -13.72 28.72 8.70
N VAL A 21 -14.17 29.42 9.74
CA VAL A 21 -13.93 30.85 9.90
C VAL A 21 -12.47 31.05 10.33
N PRO A 22 -11.70 31.91 9.64
CA PRO A 22 -10.33 32.26 10.02
C PRO A 22 -10.24 32.72 11.47
N ALA A 23 -9.19 32.32 12.20
CA ALA A 23 -9.08 32.52 13.64
C ALA A 23 -9.19 33.99 14.07
N ASP A 24 -8.61 34.88 13.26
CA ASP A 24 -8.66 36.34 13.38
C ASP A 24 -10.08 36.93 13.29
N LEU A 25 -11.01 36.24 12.63
CA LEU A 25 -12.37 36.71 12.40
C LEU A 25 -13.43 36.03 13.27
N ARG A 26 -13.06 35.03 14.09
CA ARG A 26 -14.02 34.28 14.90
C ARG A 26 -14.72 35.14 15.96
N ALA A 27 -13.98 36.07 16.56
CA ALA A 27 -14.54 36.99 17.55
C ALA A 27 -15.54 37.98 16.91
N ALA A 28 -15.27 38.43 15.68
CA ALA A 28 -16.13 39.34 14.93
C ALA A 28 -17.36 38.64 14.31
N VAL A 29 -17.21 37.40 13.86
CA VAL A 29 -18.27 36.61 13.19
C VAL A 29 -19.11 35.80 14.20
N GLY A 30 -18.59 35.58 15.41
CA GLY A 30 -19.27 34.82 16.48
C GLY A 30 -19.35 33.30 16.24
N LEU A 31 -18.78 32.79 15.14
CA LEU A 31 -18.85 31.39 14.73
C LEU A 31 -17.46 30.88 14.32
N GLY A 32 -17.11 29.66 14.76
CA GLY A 32 -15.87 28.99 14.31
C GLY A 32 -16.01 28.27 12.97
N VAL A 33 -17.23 27.87 12.60
CA VAL A 33 -17.52 27.15 11.36
C VAL A 33 -18.90 27.58 10.85
N VAL A 34 -18.96 27.99 9.58
CA VAL A 34 -20.20 28.20 8.86
C VAL A 34 -20.65 26.88 8.24
N LYS A 35 -21.89 26.48 8.50
CA LYS A 35 -22.54 25.35 7.83
C LYS A 35 -23.88 25.78 7.25
N ARG A 36 -24.08 25.62 5.94
CA ARG A 36 -25.35 25.96 5.27
C ARG A 36 -25.80 24.82 4.36
N SER A 37 -27.09 24.50 4.35
CA SER A 37 -27.65 23.54 3.39
C SER A 37 -27.60 24.14 1.99
N LEU A 38 -27.28 23.34 0.97
CA LEU A 38 -27.30 23.76 -0.43
C LEU A 38 -28.61 23.38 -1.13
N GLY A 39 -29.56 22.75 -0.42
CA GLY A 39 -30.89 22.45 -0.93
C GLY A 39 -30.94 21.42 -2.07
N THR A 40 -29.80 20.86 -2.49
CA THR A 40 -29.71 19.95 -3.63
C THR A 40 -29.05 18.62 -3.28
N ARG A 41 -29.48 17.55 -3.96
CA ARG A 41 -28.87 16.21 -3.97
C ARG A 41 -27.93 16.01 -5.16
N ASP A 42 -27.88 16.95 -6.10
CA ASP A 42 -26.99 16.94 -7.27
C ASP A 42 -25.62 17.52 -6.90
N ILE A 43 -24.57 16.74 -7.17
CA ILE A 43 -23.18 17.10 -6.88
C ILE A 43 -22.64 18.21 -7.79
N ALA A 44 -23.10 18.33 -9.04
CA ALA A 44 -22.68 19.40 -9.96
C ALA A 44 -23.25 20.74 -9.51
N LEU A 45 -24.55 20.77 -9.21
CA LEU A 45 -25.24 21.95 -8.69
C LEU A 45 -24.72 22.35 -7.30
N ALA A 46 -24.46 21.36 -6.42
CA ALA A 46 -23.86 21.62 -5.11
C ALA A 46 -22.48 22.28 -5.21
N LYS A 47 -21.64 21.88 -6.16
CA LYS A 47 -20.34 22.52 -6.37
C LYS A 47 -20.49 23.97 -6.80
N LEU A 48 -21.39 24.25 -7.74
CA LEU A 48 -21.65 25.62 -8.20
C LEU A 48 -22.12 26.53 -7.05
N TYR A 49 -23.08 26.08 -6.25
CA TYR A 49 -23.57 26.84 -5.09
C TYR A 49 -22.50 27.03 -4.01
N ALA A 50 -21.66 26.02 -3.78
CA ALA A 50 -20.57 26.12 -2.83
C ALA A 50 -19.49 27.12 -3.27
N TYR A 51 -19.19 27.21 -4.58
CA TYR A 51 -18.27 28.22 -5.10
C TYR A 51 -18.84 29.64 -4.93
N ALA A 52 -20.12 29.85 -5.26
CA ALA A 52 -20.78 31.14 -5.10
C ALA A 52 -20.86 31.59 -3.63
N LEU A 53 -21.11 30.67 -2.69
CA LEU A 53 -21.06 30.99 -1.25
C LEU A 53 -19.62 31.27 -0.79
N GLY A 54 -18.65 30.50 -1.29
CA GLY A 54 -17.23 30.68 -0.96
C GLY A 54 -16.71 32.06 -1.34
N THR A 55 -17.02 32.56 -2.54
CA THR A 55 -16.59 33.89 -2.99
C THR A 55 -17.22 35.01 -2.17
N ARG A 56 -18.49 34.87 -1.77
CA ARG A 56 -19.17 35.86 -0.91
C ARG A 56 -18.61 35.90 0.50
N TYR A 57 -18.32 34.75 1.11
CA TYR A 57 -17.64 34.72 2.41
C TYR A 57 -16.21 35.27 2.32
N ALA A 58 -15.49 35.00 1.24
CA ALA A 58 -14.16 35.58 1.03
C ALA A 58 -14.22 37.12 0.93
N ALA A 59 -15.18 37.67 0.18
CA ALA A 59 -15.41 39.11 0.08
C ALA A 59 -15.79 39.72 1.45
N ALA A 60 -16.72 39.09 2.18
CA ALA A 60 -17.10 39.54 3.52
C ALA A 60 -15.93 39.52 4.51
N PHE A 61 -15.11 38.47 4.50
CA PHE A 61 -13.91 38.38 5.34
C PHE A 61 -12.85 39.42 4.96
N ALA A 62 -12.68 39.72 3.68
CA ALA A 62 -11.78 40.78 3.23
C ALA A 62 -12.25 42.17 3.72
N MET A 63 -13.56 42.45 3.65
CA MET A 63 -14.14 43.70 4.18
C MET A 63 -13.98 43.82 5.70
N LEU A 64 -14.16 42.72 6.43
CA LEU A 64 -13.98 42.68 7.89
C LEU A 64 -12.53 42.89 8.32
N ARG A 65 -11.55 42.49 7.49
CA ARG A 65 -10.12 42.72 7.76
C ARG A 65 -9.66 44.15 7.46
N GLY A 66 -10.38 44.87 6.59
CA GLY A 66 -10.02 46.23 6.16
C GLY A 66 -10.68 47.36 6.95
N SER A 67 -11.60 47.07 7.88
CA SER A 67 -12.36 48.09 8.62
C SER A 67 -11.89 48.20 10.07
N ALA A 68 -11.56 49.42 10.54
CA ALA A 68 -11.19 49.67 11.93
C ALA A 68 -12.42 49.90 12.83
N MET A 69 -12.67 48.96 13.77
CA MET A 69 -13.52 49.06 14.99
C MET A 69 -15.05 49.31 14.74
N PRO A 70 -16.00 49.29 15.71
CA PRO A 70 -16.04 48.84 17.10
C PRO A 70 -17.23 47.88 17.46
N LYS A 71 -17.99 47.33 16.50
CA LYS A 71 -19.12 46.41 16.80
C LYS A 71 -19.35 45.42 15.65
N ALA A 72 -19.56 44.15 15.96
CA ALA A 72 -19.81 43.10 14.98
C ALA A 72 -21.05 43.41 14.12
N PRO A 73 -20.96 43.43 12.78
CA PRO A 73 -22.14 43.50 11.94
C PRO A 73 -22.90 42.16 11.99
N ASP A 74 -24.22 42.24 12.05
CA ASP A 74 -25.11 41.08 12.01
C ASP A 74 -25.06 40.43 10.61
N VAL A 75 -24.45 39.26 10.55
CA VAL A 75 -24.25 38.47 9.33
C VAL A 75 -25.58 38.08 8.69
N ASP A 76 -26.67 37.96 9.45
CA ASP A 76 -27.99 37.64 8.91
C ASP A 76 -28.63 38.85 8.20
N ARG A 77 -28.28 40.09 8.59
CA ARG A 77 -28.73 41.32 7.91
C ARG A 77 -28.05 41.56 6.56
N LEU A 78 -26.78 41.17 6.42
CA LEU A 78 -26.05 41.18 5.14
C LEU A 78 -26.54 40.09 4.16
N LEU A 79 -27.32 39.12 4.66
CA LEU A 79 -27.88 38.00 3.90
C LEU A 79 -29.41 38.06 3.72
N ALA A 80 -30.09 39.01 4.36
CA ALA A 80 -31.55 39.13 4.41
C ALA A 80 -32.24 39.45 3.06
N GLY A 81 -31.50 39.64 1.97
CA GLY A 81 -32.05 39.88 0.63
C GLY A 81 -32.35 38.61 -0.17
N MET A 82 -32.23 37.40 0.39
CA MET A 82 -32.44 36.16 -0.35
C MET A 82 -33.57 35.31 0.25
N ASP A 83 -34.76 35.43 -0.33
CA ASP A 83 -35.77 34.40 -0.29
C ASP A 83 -35.34 33.23 -1.22
N PRO A 84 -35.07 32.02 -0.71
CA PRO A 84 -34.72 30.87 -1.53
C PRO A 84 -35.84 30.45 -2.50
N ALA A 85 -37.10 30.83 -2.24
CA ALA A 85 -38.22 30.60 -3.15
C ALA A 85 -38.28 31.63 -4.29
N ALA A 86 -37.56 32.75 -4.20
CA ALA A 86 -37.42 33.74 -5.26
C ALA A 86 -36.30 33.41 -6.26
N ILE A 87 -35.56 32.31 -6.06
CA ILE A 87 -34.49 31.87 -6.97
C ILE A 87 -35.12 31.13 -8.15
N ARG A 88 -35.41 31.91 -9.19
CA ARG A 88 -36.01 31.47 -10.46
C ARG A 88 -35.05 30.67 -11.33
N ARG A 89 -35.59 29.80 -12.19
CA ARG A 89 -34.79 28.86 -12.99
C ARG A 89 -34.16 29.62 -14.16
N LEU A 90 -32.83 29.57 -14.25
CA LEU A 90 -32.07 30.20 -15.32
C LEU A 90 -31.40 29.11 -16.16
N GLU A 91 -31.86 28.94 -17.40
CA GLU A 91 -31.31 27.98 -18.35
C GLU A 91 -30.45 28.73 -19.39
N ILE A 92 -29.19 28.35 -19.49
CA ILE A 92 -28.24 28.88 -20.47
C ILE A 92 -28.01 27.77 -21.49
N ASP A 93 -28.65 27.90 -22.66
CA ASP A 93 -28.70 26.83 -23.67
C ASP A 93 -27.34 26.60 -24.34
N THR A 94 -26.51 27.64 -24.47
CA THR A 94 -25.17 27.53 -25.07
C THR A 94 -24.30 28.75 -24.79
N VAL A 95 -23.00 28.52 -24.61
CA VAL A 95 -21.97 29.54 -24.38
C VAL A 95 -20.99 29.50 -25.55
N ASP A 96 -20.64 30.66 -26.12
CA ASP A 96 -19.62 30.75 -27.17
C ASP A 96 -18.26 30.28 -26.62
N PRO A 97 -17.64 29.23 -27.20
CA PRO A 97 -16.42 28.65 -26.66
C PRO A 97 -15.17 29.54 -26.80
N ARG A 98 -15.21 30.62 -27.59
CA ARG A 98 -14.10 31.57 -27.75
C ARG A 98 -14.19 32.78 -26.84
N THR A 99 -15.40 33.28 -26.60
CA THR A 99 -15.63 34.50 -25.79
C THR A 99 -16.19 34.21 -24.40
N LEU A 100 -16.62 32.95 -24.16
CA LEU A 100 -17.28 32.48 -22.95
C LEU A 100 -18.57 33.25 -22.59
N GLN A 101 -19.16 33.96 -23.56
CA GLN A 101 -20.43 34.67 -23.38
C GLN A 101 -21.65 33.76 -23.71
N PRO A 102 -22.76 33.87 -22.97
CA PRO A 102 -23.97 33.10 -23.23
C PRO A 102 -24.68 33.58 -24.50
N LEU A 103 -24.96 32.67 -25.44
CA LEU A 103 -25.63 32.95 -26.73
C LEU A 103 -27.16 33.01 -26.60
N ARG A 104 -27.73 32.30 -25.63
CA ARG A 104 -29.16 32.35 -25.28
C ARG A 104 -29.38 32.08 -23.80
N VAL A 105 -30.29 32.86 -23.21
CA VAL A 105 -30.69 32.77 -21.81
C VAL A 105 -32.21 32.69 -21.79
N LYS A 106 -32.75 31.68 -21.11
CA LYS A 106 -34.18 31.58 -20.81
C LYS A 106 -34.37 31.65 -19.31
N THR A 107 -35.30 32.51 -18.89
CA THR A 107 -35.82 32.52 -17.52
C THR A 107 -37.30 32.16 -17.56
N ASP A 108 -37.80 31.59 -16.48
CA ASP A 108 -39.22 31.29 -16.28
C ASP A 108 -40.05 32.51 -15.80
N GLY A 109 -39.49 33.73 -15.93
CA GLY A 109 -40.11 35.00 -15.53
C GLY A 109 -40.86 35.75 -16.64
N SER A 110 -41.40 36.92 -16.31
CA SER A 110 -42.09 37.82 -17.25
C SER A 110 -41.13 38.41 -18.30
N ALA A 111 -41.67 39.07 -19.35
CA ALA A 111 -40.83 39.73 -20.37
C ALA A 111 -39.90 40.80 -19.78
N GLY A 112 -40.33 41.50 -18.71
CA GLY A 112 -39.49 42.46 -17.98
C GLY A 112 -38.37 41.79 -17.17
N ASP A 113 -38.64 40.62 -16.60
CA ASP A 113 -37.63 39.86 -15.83
C ASP A 113 -36.54 39.27 -16.74
N ASN A 114 -36.92 38.83 -17.95
CA ASN A 114 -35.98 38.39 -18.98
C ASN A 114 -35.04 39.53 -19.41
N ALA A 115 -35.56 40.74 -19.58
CA ALA A 115 -34.75 41.91 -19.94
C ALA A 115 -33.76 42.29 -18.82
N ALA A 116 -34.19 42.26 -17.55
CA ALA A 116 -33.33 42.54 -16.40
C ALA A 116 -32.23 41.48 -16.21
N ALA A 117 -32.53 40.19 -16.46
CA ALA A 117 -31.56 39.11 -16.41
C ALA A 117 -30.50 39.21 -17.54
N LEU A 118 -30.93 39.61 -18.74
CA LEU A 118 -30.03 39.89 -19.87
C LEU A 118 -29.11 41.08 -19.59
N GLU A 119 -29.62 42.14 -18.96
CA GLU A 119 -28.81 43.31 -18.61
C GLU A 119 -27.81 43.01 -17.48
N ALA A 120 -28.22 42.25 -16.47
CA ALA A 120 -27.31 41.77 -15.42
C ALA A 120 -26.19 40.89 -15.99
N LEU A 121 -26.50 40.02 -16.96
CA LEU A 121 -25.49 39.22 -17.66
C LEU A 121 -24.57 40.08 -18.54
N ARG A 122 -25.10 41.11 -19.23
CA ARG A 122 -24.25 42.08 -19.95
C ARG A 122 -23.27 42.76 -19.01
N VAL A 123 -23.70 43.21 -17.82
CA VAL A 123 -22.80 43.85 -16.85
C VAL A 123 -21.74 42.88 -16.31
N ILE A 124 -22.10 41.60 -16.08
CA ILE A 124 -21.17 40.56 -15.63
C ILE A 124 -20.13 40.21 -16.70
N PHE A 125 -20.52 40.22 -17.99
CA PHE A 125 -19.64 39.88 -19.12
C PHE A 125 -18.99 41.09 -19.83
N ALA A 126 -19.40 42.32 -19.50
CA ALA A 126 -18.81 43.57 -20.02
C ALA A 126 -17.65 44.10 -19.15
N SER A 127 -17.43 43.53 -17.97
CA SER A 127 -16.18 43.76 -17.25
C SER A 127 -15.06 43.03 -18.00
N PRO A 128 -13.96 43.70 -18.39
CA PRO A 128 -12.87 43.02 -19.05
C PRO A 128 -12.40 41.90 -18.12
N LEU A 129 -12.34 40.68 -18.65
CA LEU A 129 -11.74 39.56 -17.93
C LEU A 129 -10.36 40.06 -17.44
N PRO A 130 -9.99 39.87 -16.17
CA PRO A 130 -8.65 40.16 -15.73
C PRO A 130 -7.72 39.47 -16.71
N ALA A 131 -6.81 40.25 -17.31
CA ALA A 131 -5.89 39.73 -18.32
C ALA A 131 -5.37 38.40 -17.81
N VAL A 132 -5.61 37.33 -18.58
CA VAL A 132 -4.97 36.04 -18.32
C VAL A 132 -3.49 36.40 -18.19
N PRO A 133 -2.85 36.20 -17.02
CA PRO A 133 -1.44 36.51 -16.90
C PRO A 133 -0.78 35.81 -18.09
N ALA A 134 -0.08 36.59 -18.91
CA ALA A 134 0.59 36.11 -20.11
C ALA A 134 1.18 34.75 -19.76
N ALA A 135 0.83 33.73 -20.56
CA ALA A 135 1.16 32.34 -20.33
C ALA A 135 2.51 32.28 -19.63
N THR A 136 2.50 31.83 -18.37
CA THR A 136 3.70 31.73 -17.54
C THR A 136 4.78 31.17 -18.46
N PRO A 137 5.96 31.83 -18.59
CA PRO A 137 7.01 31.31 -19.45
C PRO A 137 7.16 29.81 -19.16
N PRO A 138 7.33 28.97 -20.20
CA PRO A 138 7.38 27.51 -20.05
C PRO A 138 8.23 27.20 -18.83
N PRO A 139 7.73 26.36 -17.89
CA PRO A 139 8.33 26.22 -16.56
C PRO A 139 9.83 26.16 -16.74
N GLN A 140 10.54 27.21 -16.28
CA GLN A 140 11.99 27.19 -16.29
C GLN A 140 12.38 25.85 -15.68
N ALA A 141 13.35 25.16 -16.28
CA ALA A 141 13.77 23.84 -15.85
C ALA A 141 14.20 23.86 -14.37
N THR A 142 13.24 23.78 -13.46
CA THR A 142 13.48 23.87 -12.03
C THR A 142 13.90 22.48 -11.60
N GLY A 143 15.19 22.32 -11.30
CA GLY A 143 15.74 21.07 -10.80
C GLY A 143 16.56 20.26 -11.81
N PRO A 144 17.25 19.21 -11.34
CA PRO A 144 18.14 18.39 -12.15
C PRO A 144 17.41 17.60 -13.24
N SER A 145 18.15 17.07 -14.22
CA SER A 145 17.61 16.05 -15.13
C SER A 145 17.23 14.77 -14.37
N LEU A 146 16.33 13.96 -14.94
CA LEU A 146 16.00 12.65 -14.37
C LEU A 146 17.25 11.78 -14.13
N LYS A 147 18.21 11.80 -15.07
CA LYS A 147 19.48 11.10 -14.91
C LYS A 147 20.24 11.50 -13.65
N VAL A 148 20.42 12.80 -13.45
CA VAL A 148 21.13 13.34 -12.28
C VAL A 148 20.33 13.06 -11.01
N ALA A 149 19.02 13.29 -11.03
CA ALA A 149 18.14 13.01 -9.91
C ALA A 149 18.20 11.55 -9.46
N ILE A 150 18.13 10.59 -10.39
CA ILE A 150 18.19 9.15 -10.11
C ILE A 150 19.57 8.77 -9.54
N LYS A 151 20.65 9.29 -10.13
CA LYS A 151 22.02 9.05 -9.65
C LYS A 151 22.19 9.55 -8.21
N THR A 152 21.88 10.83 -7.96
CA THR A 152 22.00 11.43 -6.62
C THR A 152 21.11 10.74 -5.60
N TYR A 153 19.89 10.34 -6.00
CA TYR A 153 19.00 9.57 -5.13
C TYR A 153 19.59 8.19 -4.78
N GLY A 154 20.23 7.51 -5.72
CA GLY A 154 20.93 6.25 -5.45
C GLY A 154 22.12 6.40 -4.51
N GLU A 155 22.89 7.49 -4.65
CA GLU A 155 24.05 7.78 -3.80
C GLU A 155 23.67 8.18 -2.37
N THR A 156 22.52 8.85 -2.20
CA THR A 156 22.06 9.37 -0.90
C THR A 156 21.12 8.40 -0.18
N GLU A 157 19.99 8.08 -0.82
CA GLU A 157 18.94 7.23 -0.23
C GLU A 157 19.16 5.75 -0.56
N GLY A 158 19.66 5.44 -1.75
CA GLY A 158 19.84 4.07 -2.22
C GLY A 158 20.88 3.27 -1.45
N ARG A 159 21.95 3.90 -0.95
CA ARG A 159 23.01 3.23 -0.17
C ARG A 159 22.50 2.58 1.12
N GLY A 160 21.47 3.16 1.76
CA GLY A 160 20.86 2.59 2.96
C GLY A 160 19.80 1.52 2.69
N MET A 161 19.47 1.24 1.41
CA MET A 161 18.42 0.28 1.06
C MET A 161 18.95 -1.13 0.87
N LYS A 162 18.08 -2.11 1.12
CA LYS A 162 18.32 -3.51 0.74
C LYS A 162 18.56 -3.60 -0.77
N ALA A 163 19.57 -4.37 -1.20
CA ALA A 163 19.95 -4.52 -2.60
C ALA A 163 18.77 -4.89 -3.53
N ASP A 164 17.95 -5.87 -3.14
CA ASP A 164 16.75 -6.28 -3.89
C ASP A 164 15.70 -5.16 -4.03
N THR A 165 15.55 -4.37 -2.97
CA THR A 165 14.64 -3.23 -2.87
C THR A 165 15.15 -2.08 -3.72
N TRP A 166 16.45 -1.82 -3.68
CA TRP A 166 17.10 -0.86 -4.57
C TRP A 166 16.99 -1.28 -6.03
N ASP A 167 17.21 -2.56 -6.36
CA ASP A 167 17.07 -3.08 -7.72
C ASP A 167 15.64 -2.94 -8.27
N ALA A 168 14.63 -3.20 -7.44
CA ALA A 168 13.24 -2.96 -7.82
C ALA A 168 12.95 -1.46 -8.05
N ARG A 169 13.48 -0.60 -7.18
CA ARG A 169 13.34 0.85 -7.29
C ARG A 169 14.05 1.38 -8.52
N ARG A 170 15.32 1.05 -8.70
CA ARG A 170 16.17 1.42 -9.85
C ARG A 170 15.51 1.03 -11.18
N ARG A 171 14.95 -0.18 -11.29
CA ARG A 171 14.20 -0.59 -12.49
C ARG A 171 12.98 0.28 -12.78
N ALA A 172 12.23 0.68 -11.75
CA ALA A 172 11.09 1.58 -11.91
C ALA A 172 11.54 2.99 -12.33
N LEU A 173 12.60 3.51 -11.71
CA LEU A 173 13.19 4.81 -12.03
C LEU A 173 13.73 4.85 -13.45
N GLN A 174 14.47 3.81 -13.87
CA GLN A 174 14.99 3.71 -15.23
C GLN A 174 13.85 3.62 -16.25
N SER A 175 12.84 2.78 -15.99
CA SER A 175 11.66 2.69 -16.85
C SER A 175 10.91 4.02 -17.00
N PHE A 176 10.94 4.88 -15.98
CA PHE A 176 10.35 6.22 -16.06
C PHE A 176 11.23 7.18 -16.88
N ALA A 177 12.55 7.14 -16.66
CA ALA A 177 13.52 7.92 -17.41
C ALA A 177 13.54 7.57 -18.90
N ASP A 178 13.51 6.28 -19.23
CA ASP A 178 13.49 5.80 -20.63
C ASP A 178 12.24 6.30 -21.36
N TYR A 179 11.09 6.37 -20.67
CA TYR A 179 9.84 6.81 -21.26
C TYR A 179 9.80 8.33 -21.54
N LEU A 180 10.37 9.15 -20.66
CA LEU A 180 10.34 10.60 -20.75
C LEU A 180 11.61 11.24 -21.35
N ASN A 181 12.63 10.44 -21.65
CA ASN A 181 14.03 10.83 -21.85
C ASN A 181 14.73 11.21 -20.51
N GLU A 182 15.88 10.58 -20.25
CA GLU A 182 16.68 10.78 -19.03
C GLU A 182 17.22 12.22 -18.88
N ALA A 183 17.32 12.97 -19.98
CA ALA A 183 17.74 14.37 -19.99
C ALA A 183 16.63 15.33 -19.52
N THR A 184 15.38 14.87 -19.42
CA THR A 184 14.24 15.72 -19.06
C THR A 184 14.40 16.28 -17.64
N PRO A 185 14.32 17.62 -17.46
CA PRO A 185 14.35 18.24 -16.13
C PRO A 185 13.15 17.84 -15.28
N VAL A 186 13.37 17.57 -13.99
CA VAL A 186 12.29 17.09 -13.10
C VAL A 186 11.16 18.10 -12.91
N GLY A 187 11.46 19.41 -12.99
CA GLY A 187 10.48 20.49 -12.83
C GLY A 187 9.47 20.64 -13.97
N VAL A 188 9.78 20.13 -15.17
CA VAL A 188 8.87 20.23 -16.33
C VAL A 188 7.96 19.00 -16.46
N ILE A 189 8.16 17.98 -15.62
CA ILE A 189 7.41 16.72 -15.70
C ILE A 189 6.00 16.94 -15.14
N SER A 190 5.02 16.94 -16.05
CA SER A 190 3.62 17.08 -15.68
C SER A 190 3.01 15.76 -15.22
N ARG A 191 1.94 15.86 -14.43
CA ARG A 191 1.10 14.70 -14.06
C ARG A 191 0.53 13.98 -15.30
N ALA A 192 0.25 14.71 -16.38
CA ALA A 192 -0.25 14.12 -17.63
C ALA A 192 0.80 13.18 -18.24
N LYS A 193 2.05 13.63 -18.35
CA LYS A 193 3.16 12.80 -18.85
C LYS A 193 3.44 11.60 -17.96
N ALA A 194 3.34 11.77 -16.65
CA ALA A 194 3.43 10.67 -15.71
C ALA A 194 2.28 9.65 -15.87
N SER A 195 1.07 10.10 -16.23
CA SER A 195 -0.07 9.21 -16.53
C SER A 195 0.16 8.42 -17.82
N GLU A 196 0.63 9.08 -18.89
CA GLU A 196 0.95 8.44 -20.17
C GLU A 196 1.94 7.28 -20.00
N TRP A 197 2.95 7.45 -19.14
CA TRP A 197 3.88 6.39 -18.75
C TRP A 197 3.16 5.21 -18.09
N THR A 198 2.28 5.46 -17.11
CA THR A 198 1.55 4.37 -16.45
C THR A 198 0.62 3.62 -17.41
N ASP A 199 0.01 4.33 -18.36
CA ASP A 199 -0.85 3.74 -19.39
C ASP A 199 -0.02 2.92 -20.39
N ALA A 200 1.19 3.37 -20.74
CA ALA A 200 2.13 2.60 -21.55
C ALA A 200 2.52 1.28 -20.86
N LEU A 201 2.88 1.32 -19.57
CA LEU A 201 3.21 0.10 -18.82
C LEU A 201 2.05 -0.91 -18.77
N LEU A 202 0.81 -0.42 -18.67
CA LEU A 202 -0.38 -1.27 -18.71
C LEU A 202 -0.62 -1.85 -20.12
N ARG A 203 -0.44 -1.05 -21.17
CA ARG A 203 -0.53 -1.50 -22.57
C ARG A 203 0.53 -2.56 -22.91
N ASP A 204 1.73 -2.43 -22.33
CA ASP A 204 2.81 -3.42 -22.46
C ASP A 204 2.57 -4.71 -21.63
N GLY A 205 1.36 -4.89 -21.09
CA GLY A 205 0.95 -6.10 -20.40
C GLY A 205 1.44 -6.21 -18.95
N LYS A 206 2.05 -5.16 -18.36
CA LYS A 206 2.41 -5.22 -16.93
C LYS A 206 1.15 -5.24 -16.07
N SER A 207 1.16 -6.09 -15.04
CA SER A 207 0.03 -6.16 -14.11
C SER A 207 -0.16 -4.81 -13.39
N LYS A 208 -1.41 -4.46 -13.07
CA LYS A 208 -1.74 -3.24 -12.31
C LYS A 208 -0.99 -3.15 -10.97
N GLN A 209 -0.67 -4.29 -10.34
CA GLN A 209 0.16 -4.33 -9.13
C GLN A 209 1.62 -3.96 -9.42
N THR A 210 2.18 -4.44 -10.53
CA THR A 210 3.53 -4.07 -10.97
C THR A 210 3.61 -2.58 -11.27
N VAL A 211 2.65 -2.03 -12.03
CA VAL A 211 2.61 -0.59 -12.34
C VAL A 211 2.42 0.24 -11.06
N ARG A 212 1.59 -0.21 -10.12
CA ARG A 212 1.49 0.42 -8.79
C ARG A 212 2.83 0.47 -8.06
N ASN A 213 3.58 -0.64 -8.06
CA ASN A 213 4.89 -0.68 -7.41
C ASN A 213 5.87 0.29 -8.09
N TYR A 214 5.85 0.35 -9.43
CA TYR A 214 6.66 1.31 -10.20
C TYR A 214 6.33 2.75 -9.80
N VAL A 215 5.04 3.09 -9.77
CA VAL A 215 4.56 4.39 -9.31
C VAL A 215 5.00 4.70 -7.88
N THR A 216 4.92 3.74 -6.96
CA THR A 216 5.38 3.92 -5.57
C THR A 216 6.88 4.22 -5.49
N HIS A 217 7.70 3.49 -6.25
CA HIS A 217 9.14 3.70 -6.29
C HIS A 217 9.51 5.06 -6.89
N THR A 218 8.89 5.44 -8.00
CA THR A 218 9.10 6.75 -8.63
C THR A 218 8.55 7.89 -7.78
N ALA A 219 7.44 7.67 -7.07
CA ALA A 219 6.88 8.69 -6.16
C ALA A 219 7.86 9.04 -5.05
N ALA A 220 8.55 8.06 -4.48
CA ALA A 220 9.53 8.31 -3.43
C ALA A 220 10.75 9.13 -3.91
N LEU A 221 11.14 9.03 -5.19
CA LEU A 221 12.13 9.94 -5.78
C LEU A 221 11.59 11.37 -5.76
N PHE A 222 10.39 11.60 -6.30
CA PHE A 222 9.80 12.93 -6.35
C PHE A 222 9.47 13.51 -4.97
N ASP A 223 9.10 12.69 -4.00
CA ASP A 223 8.91 13.14 -2.61
C ASP A 223 10.22 13.69 -2.05
N SER A 224 11.36 13.01 -2.28
CA SER A 224 12.69 13.51 -1.90
C SER A 224 13.07 14.79 -2.66
N LEU A 225 12.77 14.87 -3.95
CA LEU A 225 13.02 16.08 -4.76
C LEU A 225 12.19 17.28 -4.26
N VAL A 226 10.93 17.06 -3.90
CA VAL A 226 10.06 18.10 -3.32
C VAL A 226 10.60 18.57 -1.97
N GLN A 227 11.00 17.63 -1.10
CA GLN A 227 11.62 17.96 0.20
C GLN A 227 12.91 18.78 0.05
N LYS A 228 13.69 18.50 -0.99
CA LYS A 228 14.92 19.24 -1.33
C LYS A 228 14.67 20.55 -2.10
N GLY A 229 13.41 20.92 -2.35
CA GLY A 229 13.06 22.10 -3.14
C GLY A 229 13.42 22.00 -4.64
N GLN A 230 13.76 20.80 -5.12
CA GLN A 230 14.18 20.54 -6.50
C GLN A 230 13.00 20.24 -7.44
N ALA A 231 11.80 20.01 -6.89
CA ALA A 231 10.56 19.87 -7.63
C ALA A 231 9.42 20.57 -6.89
N GLN A 232 8.47 21.16 -7.62
CA GLN A 232 7.31 21.84 -7.00
C GLN A 232 6.23 20.88 -6.49
N SER A 233 6.10 19.70 -7.13
CA SER A 233 5.09 18.70 -6.76
C SER A 233 5.52 17.30 -7.18
N ASN A 234 4.82 16.29 -6.67
CA ASN A 234 5.00 14.90 -7.07
C ASN A 234 4.02 14.51 -8.19
N PRO A 235 4.47 14.40 -9.46
CA PRO A 235 3.59 14.15 -10.60
C PRO A 235 3.03 12.72 -10.61
N VAL A 236 3.74 11.75 -10.02
CA VAL A 236 3.35 10.33 -10.03
C VAL A 236 2.50 9.93 -8.82
N ALA A 237 2.39 10.79 -7.80
CA ALA A 237 1.67 10.49 -6.56
C ALA A 237 0.23 10.01 -6.83
N GLY A 238 -0.06 8.79 -6.39
CA GLY A 238 -1.39 8.20 -6.42
C GLY A 238 -2.00 7.93 -7.80
N LEU A 239 -1.21 7.89 -8.89
CA LEU A 239 -1.69 7.58 -10.24
C LEU A 239 -2.38 6.21 -10.32
N ILE A 240 -1.81 5.18 -9.68
CA ILE A 240 -2.37 3.83 -9.70
C ILE A 240 -2.96 3.44 -8.35
N LYS A 241 -4.27 3.20 -8.35
CA LYS A 241 -5.01 2.68 -7.19
C LYS A 241 -5.64 1.33 -7.54
N ILE A 242 -5.44 0.37 -6.65
CA ILE A 242 -6.09 -0.94 -6.73
C ILE A 242 -7.19 -0.93 -5.68
N LYS A 243 -8.44 -0.98 -6.13
CA LYS A 243 -9.61 -0.94 -5.25
C LYS A 243 -9.77 -2.27 -4.51
N THR A 244 -10.38 -2.24 -3.33
CA THR A 244 -10.67 -3.45 -2.55
C THR A 244 -11.50 -4.46 -3.32
N ARG A 245 -12.50 -3.99 -4.10
CA ARG A 245 -13.32 -4.83 -4.98
C ARG A 245 -12.47 -5.54 -6.05
N GLU A 246 -11.50 -4.86 -6.65
CA GLU A 246 -10.58 -5.47 -7.63
C GLU A 246 -9.70 -6.54 -6.97
N LYS A 247 -9.19 -6.29 -5.76
CA LYS A 247 -8.44 -7.31 -4.99
C LYS A 247 -9.31 -8.53 -4.65
N LYS A 248 -10.61 -8.33 -4.40
CA LYS A 248 -11.56 -9.41 -4.15
C LYS A 248 -11.83 -10.21 -5.42
N ALA A 249 -12.11 -9.52 -6.54
CA ALA A 249 -12.32 -10.15 -7.85
C ALA A 249 -11.14 -11.01 -8.28
N ARG A 250 -9.89 -10.49 -8.22
CA ARG A 250 -8.71 -11.31 -8.56
C ARG A 250 -8.57 -12.57 -7.68
N ARG A 251 -8.91 -12.47 -6.39
CA ARG A 251 -8.90 -13.63 -5.49
C ARG A 251 -9.96 -14.66 -5.90
N GLN A 252 -11.14 -14.21 -6.33
CA GLN A 252 -12.22 -15.06 -6.84
C GLN A 252 -11.88 -15.70 -8.19
N GLU A 253 -11.15 -14.99 -9.06
CA GLU A 253 -10.55 -15.52 -10.30
C GLU A 253 -9.39 -16.51 -10.05
N GLY A 254 -9.08 -16.79 -8.79
CA GLY A 254 -8.07 -17.77 -8.38
C GLY A 254 -6.64 -17.26 -8.30
N PHE A 255 -6.40 -15.95 -8.46
CA PHE A 255 -5.05 -15.41 -8.30
C PHE A 255 -4.55 -15.51 -6.86
N GLY A 256 -3.36 -16.10 -6.70
CA GLY A 256 -2.61 -16.08 -5.44
C GLY A 256 -2.06 -17.45 -5.06
N TRP A 257 -1.36 -17.48 -3.92
CA TRP A 257 -0.80 -18.72 -3.37
C TRP A 257 -1.91 -19.65 -2.88
N GLU A 258 -1.78 -20.92 -3.21
CA GLU A 258 -2.67 -21.99 -2.78
C GLU A 258 -2.02 -22.81 -1.67
N PRO A 259 -2.78 -23.30 -0.67
CA PRO A 259 -2.33 -24.40 0.17
C PRO A 259 -2.24 -25.69 -0.67
N PHE A 260 -1.34 -26.59 -0.29
CA PHE A 260 -1.34 -27.97 -0.78
C PHE A 260 -2.50 -28.75 -0.16
N ASP A 261 -3.12 -29.67 -0.88
CA ASP A 261 -4.03 -30.64 -0.28
C ASP A 261 -3.27 -31.80 0.35
N GLU A 262 -3.96 -32.65 1.12
CA GLU A 262 -3.35 -33.77 1.83
C GLU A 262 -2.65 -34.75 0.90
N ALA A 263 -3.23 -35.07 -0.26
CA ALA A 263 -2.61 -35.95 -1.25
C ALA A 263 -1.29 -35.37 -1.77
N THR A 264 -1.25 -34.06 -2.02
CA THR A 264 -0.03 -33.36 -2.42
C THR A 264 0.98 -33.30 -1.29
N LEU A 265 0.55 -33.05 -0.03
CA LEU A 265 1.43 -33.08 1.14
C LEU A 265 2.06 -34.46 1.33
N ARG A 266 1.27 -35.53 1.29
CA ARG A 266 1.76 -36.93 1.35
C ARG A 266 2.84 -37.19 0.29
N ARG A 267 2.66 -36.66 -0.93
CA ARG A 267 3.67 -36.78 -2.00
C ARG A 267 4.92 -35.92 -1.77
N ILE A 268 4.76 -34.69 -1.26
CA ILE A 268 5.89 -33.79 -0.97
C ILE A 268 6.76 -34.35 0.17
N TYR A 269 6.15 -35.00 1.14
CA TYR A 269 6.79 -35.51 2.36
C TYR A 269 6.88 -37.04 2.39
N ASP A 270 6.69 -37.69 1.26
CA ASP A 270 7.06 -39.09 1.06
C ASP A 270 8.60 -39.22 1.14
N PRO A 271 9.15 -40.17 1.93
CA PRO A 271 10.60 -40.29 2.12
C PRO A 271 11.39 -40.37 0.81
N GLU A 272 10.97 -41.23 -0.12
CA GLU A 272 11.64 -41.40 -1.41
C GLU A 272 11.58 -40.14 -2.27
N SER A 273 10.44 -39.44 -2.22
CA SER A 273 10.25 -38.17 -2.91
C SER A 273 11.18 -37.10 -2.35
N LEU A 274 11.20 -36.91 -1.03
CA LEU A 274 12.03 -35.89 -0.39
C LEU A 274 13.53 -36.19 -0.56
N ALA A 275 13.93 -37.46 -0.60
CA ALA A 275 15.28 -37.90 -0.88
C ALA A 275 15.81 -37.45 -2.26
N LYS A 276 14.91 -37.20 -3.23
CA LYS A 276 15.21 -36.68 -4.58
C LYS A 276 15.42 -35.17 -4.61
N ALA A 277 15.09 -34.44 -3.54
CA ALA A 277 15.42 -33.02 -3.46
C ALA A 277 16.94 -32.83 -3.40
N ARG A 278 17.46 -31.99 -4.30
CA ARG A 278 18.90 -31.91 -4.61
C ARG A 278 19.80 -31.47 -3.46
N THR A 279 19.27 -30.72 -2.49
CA THR A 279 20.07 -30.01 -1.50
C THR A 279 19.43 -30.10 -0.12
N ASP A 280 20.28 -30.08 0.91
CA ASP A 280 19.87 -30.10 2.32
C ASP A 280 18.89 -28.99 2.66
N HIS A 281 19.16 -27.78 2.17
CA HIS A 281 18.30 -26.64 2.45
C HIS A 281 16.88 -26.86 1.90
N VAL A 282 16.70 -27.55 0.76
CA VAL A 282 15.36 -27.87 0.25
C VAL A 282 14.67 -28.91 1.14
N ARG A 283 15.39 -29.96 1.54
CA ARG A 283 14.84 -31.05 2.37
C ARG A 283 14.43 -30.55 3.75
N TRP A 284 15.37 -30.00 4.50
CA TRP A 284 15.12 -29.44 5.83
C TRP A 284 14.25 -28.19 5.77
N GLY A 285 14.44 -27.33 4.77
CA GLY A 285 13.62 -26.13 4.62
C GLY A 285 12.14 -26.44 4.37
N ALA A 286 11.81 -27.50 3.61
CA ALA A 286 10.44 -27.93 3.40
C ALA A 286 9.77 -28.40 4.70
N VAL A 287 10.50 -29.17 5.51
CA VAL A 287 10.01 -29.70 6.80
C VAL A 287 9.83 -28.55 7.81
N ILE A 288 10.87 -27.74 8.01
CA ILE A 288 10.81 -26.57 8.90
C ILE A 288 9.70 -25.61 8.46
N GLY A 289 9.53 -25.38 7.16
CA GLY A 289 8.47 -24.54 6.62
C GLY A 289 7.05 -25.05 6.92
N LEU A 290 6.82 -26.37 6.93
CA LEU A 290 5.53 -26.99 7.27
C LEU A 290 5.19 -26.85 8.76
N TYR A 291 6.19 -26.95 9.63
CA TYR A 291 5.96 -26.90 11.07
C TYR A 291 5.99 -25.49 11.66
N THR A 292 6.66 -24.53 11.02
CA THR A 292 6.78 -23.16 11.55
C THR A 292 5.95 -22.12 10.81
N GLY A 293 5.54 -22.42 9.56
CA GLY A 293 4.94 -21.43 8.66
C GLY A 293 5.87 -20.25 8.35
N ALA A 294 7.16 -20.32 8.67
CA ALA A 294 8.11 -19.24 8.49
C ALA A 294 8.27 -18.85 7.00
N ARG A 295 8.65 -17.60 6.76
CA ARG A 295 8.95 -17.14 5.39
C ARG A 295 10.20 -17.85 4.88
N VAL A 296 10.30 -18.07 3.57
CA VAL A 296 11.44 -18.79 2.97
C VAL A 296 12.80 -18.17 3.32
N GLY A 297 12.88 -16.83 3.42
CA GLY A 297 14.10 -16.14 3.86
C GLY A 297 14.42 -16.36 5.34
N GLU A 298 13.40 -16.39 6.20
CA GLU A 298 13.55 -16.67 7.63
C GLU A 298 14.08 -18.09 7.86
N VAL A 299 13.62 -19.08 7.07
CA VAL A 299 14.15 -20.45 7.13
C VAL A 299 15.57 -20.53 6.58
N ALA A 300 15.82 -19.92 5.41
CA ALA A 300 17.11 -20.01 4.72
C ALA A 300 18.28 -19.40 5.51
N GLN A 301 18.00 -18.49 6.45
CA GLN A 301 19.00 -17.76 7.23
C GLN A 301 19.17 -18.27 8.67
N LEU A 302 18.55 -19.39 9.05
CA LEU A 302 18.64 -19.90 10.42
C LEU A 302 20.11 -20.19 10.77
N ALA A 303 20.61 -19.52 11.81
CA ALA A 303 21.91 -19.78 12.38
C ALA A 303 21.81 -20.88 13.44
N LEU A 304 22.91 -21.57 13.73
CA LEU A 304 22.90 -22.59 14.78
C LEU A 304 22.64 -21.99 16.16
N ARG A 305 23.02 -20.73 16.39
CA ARG A 305 22.74 -19.99 17.63
C ARG A 305 21.28 -19.56 17.80
N ASP A 306 20.46 -19.65 16.75
CA ASP A 306 19.02 -19.40 16.85
C ASP A 306 18.28 -20.55 17.55
N PHE A 307 18.94 -21.69 17.77
CA PHE A 307 18.38 -22.86 18.47
C PHE A 307 18.80 -22.85 19.93
N GLU A 308 17.83 -22.69 20.84
CA GLU A 308 18.06 -22.51 22.26
C GLU A 308 17.02 -23.25 23.11
N ILE A 309 17.32 -23.43 24.40
CA ILE A 309 16.40 -24.04 25.36
C ILE A 309 15.82 -22.92 26.23
N VAL A 310 14.49 -22.75 26.20
CA VAL A 310 13.79 -21.75 27.02
C VAL A 310 12.66 -22.43 27.78
N GLY A 311 12.70 -22.35 29.11
CA GLY A 311 11.71 -22.99 29.98
C GLY A 311 11.67 -24.52 29.80
N GLY A 312 12.81 -25.15 29.53
CA GLY A 312 12.91 -26.59 29.26
C GLY A 312 12.47 -27.03 27.86
N LEU A 313 12.02 -26.10 27.01
CA LEU A 313 11.58 -26.38 25.64
C LEU A 313 12.67 -26.02 24.63
N GLN A 314 12.94 -26.93 23.70
CA GLN A 314 13.75 -26.65 22.51
C GLN A 314 13.00 -25.63 21.64
N CYS A 315 13.65 -24.51 21.33
CA CYS A 315 13.05 -23.39 20.62
C CYS A 315 13.92 -22.97 19.43
N VAL A 316 13.31 -22.31 18.46
CA VAL A 316 13.98 -21.62 17.36
C VAL A 316 13.60 -20.14 17.34
N ARG A 317 14.62 -19.29 17.32
CA ARG A 317 14.48 -17.85 17.22
C ARG A 317 14.51 -17.43 15.75
N ILE A 318 13.43 -16.80 15.30
CA ILE A 318 13.41 -16.16 13.99
C ILE A 318 13.69 -14.69 14.21
N GLN A 319 14.84 -14.23 13.71
CA GLN A 319 15.36 -12.90 13.96
C GLN A 319 16.21 -12.37 12.79
N ALA A 320 16.77 -11.18 13.00
CA ALA A 320 17.68 -10.50 12.09
C ALA A 320 18.81 -9.79 12.83
N GLU A 321 19.37 -10.45 13.85
CA GLU A 321 20.44 -9.88 14.70
C GLU A 321 21.84 -10.16 14.15
N LEU A 322 21.96 -11.11 13.22
CA LEU A 322 23.23 -11.57 12.66
C LEU A 322 23.44 -11.01 11.26
N ASP A 323 24.68 -10.76 10.89
CA ASP A 323 25.04 -10.34 9.55
C ASP A 323 24.51 -11.35 8.52
N GLY A 324 23.73 -10.84 7.56
CA GLY A 324 23.05 -11.65 6.54
C GLY A 324 21.61 -12.07 6.88
N GLN A 325 21.19 -12.01 8.15
CA GLN A 325 19.80 -12.26 8.51
C GLN A 325 18.91 -11.04 8.28
N ARG A 326 17.65 -11.30 7.91
CA ARG A 326 16.65 -10.28 7.63
C ARG A 326 15.27 -10.76 8.02
N VAL A 327 14.52 -9.90 8.71
CA VAL A 327 13.07 -10.02 8.84
C VAL A 327 12.38 -8.94 8.02
N LYS A 328 11.13 -9.21 7.66
CA LYS A 328 10.36 -8.29 6.81
C LYS A 328 9.84 -7.07 7.58
N SER A 329 9.55 -7.26 8.86
CA SER A 329 8.97 -6.28 9.79
C SER A 329 9.41 -6.66 11.20
N ASP A 330 9.24 -5.75 12.15
CA ASP A 330 9.55 -5.97 13.57
C ASP A 330 8.80 -7.18 14.15
N ALA A 331 7.52 -7.34 13.77
CA ALA A 331 6.72 -8.54 14.10
C ALA A 331 7.28 -9.87 13.55
N GLY A 332 8.35 -9.84 12.75
CA GLY A 332 9.08 -11.03 12.34
C GLY A 332 9.95 -11.63 13.45
N HIS A 333 10.42 -10.82 14.41
CA HIS A 333 11.19 -11.28 15.56
C HIS A 333 10.29 -12.11 16.48
N ARG A 334 10.60 -13.40 16.62
CA ARG A 334 9.82 -14.32 17.46
C ARG A 334 10.63 -15.52 17.89
N LEU A 335 10.32 -16.01 19.09
CA LEU A 335 10.85 -17.26 19.61
C LEU A 335 9.74 -18.31 19.57
N LEU A 336 9.97 -19.41 18.85
CA LEU A 336 8.98 -20.46 18.64
C LEU A 336 9.43 -21.75 19.33
N PRO A 337 8.55 -22.43 20.10
CA PRO A 337 8.85 -23.80 20.52
C PRO A 337 8.92 -24.70 19.28
N LEU A 338 9.91 -25.61 19.26
CA LEU A 338 10.00 -26.62 18.22
C LEU A 338 8.90 -27.66 18.41
N HIS A 339 8.24 -27.99 17.31
CA HIS A 339 7.23 -29.05 17.31
C HIS A 339 7.88 -30.41 17.66
N PRO A 340 7.25 -31.28 18.47
CA PRO A 340 7.79 -32.60 18.81
C PRO A 340 8.21 -33.42 17.58
N ASP A 341 7.40 -33.42 16.51
CA ASP A 341 7.77 -34.09 15.25
C ASP A 341 9.07 -33.55 14.62
N LEU A 342 9.41 -32.26 14.76
CA LEU A 342 10.70 -31.73 14.28
C LEU A 342 11.88 -32.28 15.10
N LEU A 343 11.68 -32.48 16.40
CA LEU A 343 12.68 -33.09 17.27
C LEU A 343 12.88 -34.56 16.88
N GLU A 344 11.77 -35.29 16.66
CA GLU A 344 11.80 -36.68 16.20
C GLU A 344 12.41 -36.86 14.81
N LEU A 345 12.19 -35.91 13.89
CA LEU A 345 12.86 -35.89 12.58
C LEU A 345 14.38 -35.62 12.68
N GLY A 346 14.88 -35.24 13.85
CA GLY A 346 16.30 -35.07 14.13
C GLY A 346 16.85 -33.68 13.82
N LEU A 347 16.01 -32.64 13.90
CA LEU A 347 16.46 -31.27 13.67
C LEU A 347 17.58 -30.87 14.64
N MET A 348 17.43 -31.21 15.93
CA MET A 348 18.44 -30.91 16.94
C MET A 348 19.70 -31.76 16.75
N ASP A 349 19.57 -33.03 16.36
CA ASP A 349 20.71 -33.88 16.02
C ASP A 349 21.54 -33.26 14.89
N ARG A 350 20.90 -32.66 13.88
CA ARG A 350 21.58 -31.92 12.82
C ARG A 350 22.27 -30.67 13.38
N VAL A 351 21.58 -29.87 14.19
CA VAL A 351 22.15 -28.65 14.79
C VAL A 351 23.40 -28.98 15.59
N GLU A 352 23.36 -30.05 16.39
CA GLU A 352 24.51 -30.50 17.19
C GLU A 352 25.67 -30.99 16.31
N ARG A 353 25.39 -31.78 15.26
CA ARG A 353 26.44 -32.19 14.30
C ARG A 353 27.11 -31.00 13.61
N LEU A 354 26.34 -30.01 13.17
CA LEU A 354 26.86 -28.81 12.53
C LEU A 354 27.69 -27.96 13.52
N ARG A 355 27.24 -27.84 14.78
CA ARG A 355 28.01 -27.17 15.84
C ARG A 355 29.34 -27.88 16.08
N ALA A 356 29.32 -29.21 16.16
CA ALA A 356 30.54 -30.01 16.32
C ALA A 356 31.50 -29.88 15.13
N ALA A 357 30.96 -29.64 13.92
CA ALA A 357 31.74 -29.37 12.72
C ALA A 357 32.24 -27.91 12.61
N GLY A 358 31.91 -27.03 13.57
CA GLY A 358 32.32 -25.62 13.57
C GLY A 358 31.53 -24.73 12.59
N GLU A 359 30.39 -25.20 12.09
CA GLU A 359 29.54 -24.43 11.20
C GLU A 359 28.76 -23.34 11.97
N GLU A 360 28.44 -22.23 11.31
CA GLU A 360 27.66 -21.14 11.91
C GLU A 360 26.16 -21.19 11.52
N TRP A 361 25.88 -21.72 10.33
CA TRP A 361 24.55 -21.69 9.71
C TRP A 361 23.94 -23.09 9.61
N LEU A 362 22.61 -23.17 9.72
CA LEU A 362 21.88 -24.44 9.53
C LEU A 362 22.06 -25.00 8.10
N PHE A 363 22.32 -24.10 7.14
CA PHE A 363 22.57 -24.41 5.73
C PHE A 363 23.90 -23.80 5.27
N PRO A 364 25.05 -24.42 5.60
CA PRO A 364 26.38 -23.87 5.25
C PRO A 364 26.57 -23.55 3.76
N GLY A 365 25.98 -24.34 2.86
CA GLY A 365 26.06 -24.14 1.42
C GLY A 365 25.20 -22.99 0.85
N LEU A 366 24.45 -22.26 1.68
CA LEU A 366 23.63 -21.12 1.23
C LEU A 366 24.35 -19.79 1.42
N LYS A 367 24.50 -19.04 0.32
CA LYS A 367 24.98 -17.66 0.36
C LYS A 367 23.88 -16.70 0.79
N LEU A 368 24.07 -16.02 1.93
CA LEU A 368 23.09 -15.09 2.51
C LEU A 368 23.21 -13.66 1.94
N ASP A 369 24.35 -13.32 1.34
CA ASP A 369 24.67 -12.00 0.79
C ASP A 369 24.24 -11.80 -0.68
N GLY A 370 23.68 -12.83 -1.32
CA GLY A 370 23.30 -12.78 -2.72
C GLY A 370 22.28 -11.67 -3.03
N ALA A 371 22.52 -10.90 -4.09
CA ALA A 371 21.64 -9.80 -4.53
C ALA A 371 20.18 -10.21 -4.77
N ALA A 372 19.94 -11.47 -5.12
CA ALA A 372 18.60 -12.03 -5.31
C ALA A 372 17.83 -12.31 -4.01
N GLY A 373 18.46 -12.12 -2.84
CA GLY A 373 17.92 -12.33 -1.51
C GLY A 373 18.17 -13.74 -0.95
N VAL A 374 18.30 -13.80 0.38
CA VAL A 374 18.68 -14.98 1.17
C VAL A 374 17.83 -16.23 0.84
N GLY A 375 16.51 -16.07 0.71
CA GLY A 375 15.59 -17.18 0.46
C GLY A 375 15.47 -17.64 -0.99
N ASN A 376 16.17 -17.01 -1.94
CA ASN A 376 15.96 -17.28 -3.37
C ASN A 376 16.42 -18.69 -3.78
N ALA A 377 17.57 -19.15 -3.29
CA ALA A 377 18.07 -20.50 -3.57
C ALA A 377 17.11 -21.58 -3.07
N LEU A 378 16.66 -21.47 -1.82
CA LEU A 378 15.65 -22.35 -1.24
C LEU A 378 14.32 -22.30 -2.01
N SER A 379 13.82 -21.10 -2.33
CA SER A 379 12.57 -20.95 -3.08
C SER A 379 12.64 -21.59 -4.47
N LYS A 380 13.75 -21.41 -5.20
CA LYS A 380 13.94 -22.02 -6.52
C LYS A 380 14.12 -23.53 -6.42
N GLY A 381 14.92 -24.01 -5.47
CA GLY A 381 15.14 -25.42 -5.22
C GLY A 381 13.85 -26.16 -4.86
N PHE A 382 13.03 -25.59 -3.99
CA PHE A 382 11.71 -26.15 -3.64
C PHE A 382 10.74 -26.11 -4.83
N SER A 383 10.74 -25.03 -5.62
CA SER A 383 9.90 -24.97 -6.83
C SER A 383 10.32 -26.02 -7.88
N TYR A 384 11.62 -26.27 -8.02
CA TYR A 384 12.15 -27.33 -8.88
C TYR A 384 11.75 -28.71 -8.38
N TYR A 385 11.85 -28.94 -7.06
CA TYR A 385 11.38 -30.17 -6.42
C TYR A 385 9.90 -30.43 -6.70
N LEU A 386 9.02 -29.46 -6.46
CA LEU A 386 7.59 -29.56 -6.76
C LEU A 386 7.31 -29.86 -8.23
N LYS A 387 8.06 -29.24 -9.15
CA LYS A 387 7.94 -29.47 -10.59
C LYS A 387 8.24 -30.94 -10.94
N ASN A 388 9.29 -31.51 -10.35
CA ASN A 388 9.66 -32.92 -10.59
C ASN A 388 8.64 -33.90 -10.02
N LEU A 389 7.92 -33.52 -8.96
CA LEU A 389 6.80 -34.30 -8.41
C LEU A 389 5.48 -34.11 -9.19
N GLY A 390 5.49 -33.29 -10.25
CA GLY A 390 4.30 -32.97 -11.04
C GLY A 390 3.27 -32.14 -10.28
N VAL A 391 3.66 -31.44 -9.21
CA VAL A 391 2.74 -30.61 -8.41
C VAL A 391 2.39 -29.34 -9.19
N LYS A 392 1.09 -29.13 -9.41
CA LYS A 392 0.55 -27.98 -10.13
C LYS A 392 -0.49 -27.24 -9.26
N PRO A 393 -0.67 -25.92 -9.46
CA PRO A 393 -1.81 -25.21 -8.88
C PRO A 393 -3.14 -25.85 -9.30
N ARG A 394 -4.12 -25.89 -8.40
CA ARG A 394 -5.46 -26.40 -8.69
C ARG A 394 -6.30 -25.35 -9.42
N ARG A 395 -6.06 -24.07 -9.14
CA ARG A 395 -6.73 -22.95 -9.81
C ARG A 395 -5.91 -22.54 -11.03
N MET A 396 -6.61 -22.22 -12.12
CA MET A 396 -5.99 -21.79 -13.38
C MET A 396 -4.98 -20.64 -13.20
N ASN A 397 -5.32 -19.67 -12.33
CA ASN A 397 -4.48 -18.50 -12.01
C ASN A 397 -3.72 -18.65 -10.68
N GLY A 398 -3.72 -19.85 -10.11
CA GLY A 398 -3.14 -20.17 -8.82
C GLY A 398 -1.61 -20.25 -8.87
N ARG A 399 -0.99 -20.23 -7.69
CA ARG A 399 0.45 -20.40 -7.52
C ARG A 399 0.74 -21.38 -6.39
N VAL A 400 1.70 -22.26 -6.60
CA VAL A 400 2.22 -23.17 -5.58
C VAL A 400 3.74 -23.04 -5.46
N GLY A 401 4.27 -23.23 -4.27
CA GLY A 401 5.69 -23.04 -3.95
C GLY A 401 5.90 -22.97 -2.45
N PHE A 402 7.05 -22.46 -1.98
CA PHE A 402 7.36 -22.48 -0.54
C PHE A 402 6.32 -21.74 0.31
N HIS A 403 5.78 -20.63 -0.21
CA HIS A 403 4.75 -19.86 0.49
C HIS A 403 3.40 -20.60 0.63
N SER A 404 3.18 -21.68 -0.13
CA SER A 404 2.04 -22.58 0.07
C SER A 404 2.09 -23.28 1.41
N LEU A 405 3.27 -23.65 1.91
CA LEU A 405 3.44 -24.26 3.24
C LEU A 405 2.90 -23.34 4.34
N ARG A 406 3.24 -22.04 4.26
CA ARG A 406 2.70 -21.03 5.16
C ARG A 406 1.16 -20.95 5.12
N LYS A 407 0.55 -21.16 3.94
CA LYS A 407 -0.92 -21.21 3.79
C LYS A 407 -1.49 -22.47 4.45
N ASN A 408 -0.83 -23.61 4.31
CA ASN A 408 -1.19 -24.85 5.03
C ASN A 408 -1.17 -24.64 6.54
N VAL A 409 -0.07 -24.12 7.11
CA VAL A 409 0.02 -23.80 8.55
C VAL A 409 -1.09 -22.86 8.99
N THR A 410 -1.32 -21.78 8.25
CA THR A 410 -2.38 -20.81 8.59
C THR A 410 -3.75 -21.47 8.62
N GLN A 411 -4.08 -22.32 7.64
CA GLN A 411 -5.38 -22.98 7.56
C GLN A 411 -5.55 -24.06 8.63
N GLN A 412 -4.51 -24.85 8.89
CA GLN A 412 -4.52 -25.86 9.94
C GLN A 412 -4.78 -25.22 11.31
N LEU A 413 -4.09 -24.11 11.63
CA LEU A 413 -4.30 -23.38 12.87
C LEU A 413 -5.66 -22.66 12.92
N GLN A 414 -6.24 -22.29 11.78
CA GLN A 414 -7.60 -21.73 11.74
C GLN A 414 -8.66 -22.78 12.10
N ALA A 415 -8.39 -24.06 11.80
CA ALA A 415 -9.26 -25.16 12.16
C ALA A 415 -9.05 -25.66 13.60
N SER A 416 -7.98 -25.23 14.29
CA SER A 416 -7.71 -25.60 15.68
C SER A 416 -8.29 -24.59 16.69
N ALA A 417 -8.32 -24.97 17.96
CA ALA A 417 -8.81 -24.14 19.06
C ALA A 417 -7.87 -22.95 19.42
N VAL A 418 -6.82 -22.71 18.63
CA VAL A 418 -5.84 -21.65 18.88
C VAL A 418 -6.45 -20.28 18.57
N THR A 419 -6.25 -19.30 19.45
CA THR A 419 -6.78 -17.94 19.24
C THR A 419 -6.08 -17.22 18.09
N GLU A 420 -6.73 -16.19 17.54
CA GLU A 420 -6.14 -15.42 16.43
C GLU A 420 -4.85 -14.71 16.84
N GLU A 421 -4.76 -14.22 18.07
CA GLU A 421 -3.59 -13.53 18.63
C GLU A 421 -2.38 -14.47 18.64
N ARG A 422 -2.55 -15.69 19.17
CA ARG A 422 -1.49 -16.71 19.19
C ARG A 422 -1.07 -17.10 17.79
N ARG A 423 -2.02 -17.27 16.85
CA ARG A 423 -1.70 -17.53 15.44
C ARG A 423 -0.90 -16.38 14.82
N ARG A 424 -1.29 -15.13 15.04
CA ARG A 424 -0.59 -13.97 14.49
C ARG A 424 0.82 -13.85 15.05
N ALA A 425 1.00 -14.07 16.35
CA ALA A 425 2.31 -14.10 17.01
C ALA A 425 3.21 -15.21 16.44
N TYR A 426 2.71 -16.44 16.39
CA TYR A 426 3.44 -17.59 15.85
C TYR A 426 3.87 -17.37 14.38
N MET A 427 2.97 -16.81 13.58
CA MET A 427 3.21 -16.57 12.17
C MET A 427 4.07 -15.33 11.90
N GLY A 428 4.28 -14.43 12.88
CA GLY A 428 4.94 -13.14 12.67
C GLY A 428 4.14 -12.22 11.75
N HIS A 429 2.86 -12.05 12.06
CA HIS A 429 1.99 -11.02 11.49
C HIS A 429 1.95 -9.82 12.43
N GLU A 430 2.08 -8.62 11.88
CA GLU A 430 1.87 -7.39 12.66
C GLU A 430 0.47 -7.43 13.30
N PRO A 431 0.34 -6.98 14.56
CA PRO A 431 -0.96 -6.60 15.08
C PRO A 431 -1.53 -5.58 14.09
N GLY A 432 -2.80 -5.70 13.70
CA GLY A 432 -3.39 -4.79 12.70
C GLY A 432 -3.39 -3.33 13.15
N GLU A 433 -4.26 -2.49 12.57
CA GLU A 433 -4.46 -1.10 13.05
C GLU A 433 -5.07 -1.02 14.47
N ASP A 434 -5.16 -2.13 15.19
CA ASP A 434 -5.63 -2.22 16.55
C ASP A 434 -4.57 -1.67 17.51
N THR A 435 -4.79 -0.42 17.94
CA THR A 435 -3.93 0.30 18.87
C THR A 435 -3.75 -0.47 20.19
N HIS A 436 -4.73 -1.29 20.60
CA HIS A 436 -4.65 -2.05 21.84
C HIS A 436 -3.57 -3.15 21.76
N ALA A 437 -3.46 -3.82 20.61
CA ALA A 437 -2.48 -4.86 20.39
C ALA A 437 -1.05 -4.32 20.23
N VAL A 438 -0.90 -3.08 19.76
CA VAL A 438 0.40 -2.41 19.60
C VAL A 438 0.93 -1.84 20.93
N VAL A 439 0.05 -1.40 21.84
CA VAL A 439 0.45 -0.68 23.06
C VAL A 439 0.41 -1.55 24.32
N TYR A 440 -0.49 -2.52 24.44
CA TYR A 440 -0.75 -3.23 25.70
C TYR A 440 -0.39 -4.72 25.70
N MET A 441 -0.05 -5.32 24.57
CA MET A 441 0.31 -6.74 24.52
C MET A 441 1.79 -6.95 24.82
N ARG A 442 2.07 -7.85 25.78
CA ARG A 442 3.44 -8.35 25.98
C ARG A 442 3.79 -9.42 24.93
N PRO A 443 5.08 -9.64 24.66
CA PRO A 443 5.52 -10.78 23.86
C PRO A 443 5.02 -12.11 24.45
N TRP A 444 4.63 -13.03 23.58
CA TRP A 444 4.32 -14.40 23.95
C TRP A 444 5.59 -15.16 24.28
N ASN A 445 5.57 -15.95 25.36
CA ASN A 445 6.69 -16.84 25.67
C ASN A 445 6.49 -18.22 25.00
N PRO A 446 7.56 -19.03 24.83
CA PRO A 446 7.44 -20.32 24.13
C PRO A 446 6.48 -21.32 24.80
N PRO A 447 6.43 -21.46 26.14
CA PRO A 447 5.41 -22.29 26.79
C PRO A 447 3.96 -21.90 26.45
N GLU A 448 3.66 -20.62 26.22
CA GLU A 448 2.32 -20.17 25.82
C GLU A 448 1.98 -20.49 24.35
N LEU A 449 3.02 -20.75 23.54
CA LEU A 449 2.89 -21.07 22.11
C LEU A 449 2.89 -22.57 21.83
N THR A 450 3.07 -23.45 22.82
CA THR A 450 2.98 -24.91 22.64
C THR A 450 1.59 -25.35 22.17
N ALA A 451 0.52 -24.70 22.65
CA ALA A 451 -0.82 -24.92 22.13
C ALA A 451 -0.94 -24.66 20.61
N VAL A 452 -0.06 -23.81 20.05
CA VAL A 452 0.01 -23.60 18.60
C VAL A 452 0.67 -24.78 17.91
N THR A 453 1.77 -25.31 18.47
CA THR A 453 2.41 -26.51 17.92
C THR A 453 1.49 -27.72 17.97
N ASP A 454 0.73 -27.90 19.06
CA ASP A 454 -0.23 -29.00 19.19
C ASP A 454 -1.35 -28.95 18.14
N GLY A 455 -1.67 -27.75 17.64
CA GLY A 455 -2.62 -27.56 16.55
C GLY A 455 -2.13 -28.04 15.18
N LEU A 456 -0.84 -28.35 15.02
CA LEU A 456 -0.20 -28.76 13.77
C LEU A 456 -0.07 -30.28 13.66
N ALA A 457 -1.20 -30.97 13.50
CA ALA A 457 -1.28 -32.43 13.45
C ALA A 457 -0.77 -33.08 12.14
N TRP A 458 0.41 -32.68 11.65
CA TRP A 458 0.99 -33.18 10.39
C TRP A 458 1.41 -34.65 10.45
N ARG A 459 1.68 -35.19 11.63
CA ARG A 459 2.04 -36.59 11.88
C ARG A 459 1.11 -37.62 11.23
N GLN A 460 -0.15 -37.28 11.08
CA GLN A 460 -1.16 -38.16 10.45
C GLN A 460 -0.96 -38.29 8.92
N LEU A 461 -0.18 -37.38 8.33
CA LEU A 461 0.04 -37.27 6.90
C LEU A 461 1.46 -37.65 6.47
N ILE A 462 2.42 -37.71 7.40
CA ILE A 462 3.84 -37.89 7.06
C ILE A 462 4.46 -39.06 7.83
N ASP A 463 5.30 -39.84 7.15
CA ASP A 463 6.11 -40.89 7.77
C ASP A 463 7.36 -40.29 8.42
N LEU A 464 7.28 -40.03 9.73
CA LEU A 464 8.40 -39.43 10.47
C LEU A 464 9.63 -40.33 10.48
N THR A 465 9.46 -41.65 10.58
CA THR A 465 10.58 -42.58 10.69
C THR A 465 11.35 -42.65 9.37
N GLY A 466 10.65 -42.83 8.25
CA GLY A 466 11.25 -42.82 6.92
C GLY A 466 11.89 -41.47 6.59
N LEU A 467 11.22 -40.35 6.94
CA LEU A 467 11.77 -39.02 6.73
C LEU A 467 13.03 -38.75 7.55
N ARG A 468 13.07 -39.16 8.83
CA ARG A 468 14.25 -39.03 9.68
C ARG A 468 15.46 -39.71 9.04
N HIS A 469 15.28 -40.92 8.51
CA HIS A 469 16.34 -41.64 7.80
C HIS A 469 16.89 -40.82 6.63
N GLU A 470 16.02 -40.33 5.74
CA GLU A 470 16.44 -39.58 4.55
C GLU A 470 17.02 -38.18 4.86
N LEU A 471 16.57 -37.55 5.94
CA LEU A 471 17.05 -36.23 6.38
C LEU A 471 18.44 -36.30 7.01
N LEU A 472 18.75 -37.38 7.74
CA LEU A 472 20.03 -37.57 8.42
C LEU A 472 21.06 -38.31 7.56
N ALA A 473 20.65 -39.17 6.62
CA ALA A 473 21.56 -40.01 5.84
C ALA A 473 22.45 -39.25 4.83
N LYS A 474 22.12 -38.00 4.50
CA LYS A 474 22.88 -37.22 3.50
C LYS A 474 23.27 -35.82 3.99
N GLY A 475 23.55 -35.65 5.29
CA GLY A 475 23.86 -34.34 5.86
C GLY A 475 24.60 -34.36 7.17
#